data_AF-A0A969PZW8-F1
#
_entry.id   AF-A0A969PZW8-F1
#
_cell.length_a   1.000
_cell.length_b   1.000
_cell.length_c   1.000
_cell.angle_alpha   90.00
_cell.angle_beta   90.00
_cell.angle_gamma   90.00
#
_symmetry.space_group_name_H-M   'P 1'
#
loop_
_entity.id
_entity.type
_entity.pdbx_description
1 polymer ?
#
loop_
_entity_poly.entity_id
_entity_poly.type
_entity_poly.pdbx_seq_one_letter_code
_entity_poly.pdbx_strand_id
1 'polypeptide(L)'
;MARLDRKLRVKLLICGGWHDKVTRSHYERLQKLARHLDVTDKLIFAGDVEGVETYYQAMDCYLSTSDYEGLSIAALKLKCTCPDCGGRCGWN
;
A
#
# COMPACT_ATOMS: atom_id res chain seq x y z
N MET A 1 -5.38 -13.37 -24.75
CA MET A 1 -6.10 -13.25 -23.46
C MET A 1 -5.34 -14.04 -22.40
N ALA A 2 -4.49 -13.36 -21.62
CA ALA A 2 -3.62 -14.03 -20.65
C ALA A 2 -4.41 -14.41 -19.40
N ARG A 3 -4.49 -15.72 -19.16
CA ARG A 3 -5.14 -16.38 -18.03
C ARG A 3 -4.36 -16.05 -16.75
N LEU A 4 -4.98 -15.31 -15.84
CA LEU A 4 -4.40 -14.90 -14.55
C LEU A 4 -4.49 -16.06 -13.53
N ASP A 5 -3.81 -17.16 -13.83
CA ASP A 5 -3.80 -18.40 -13.03
C ASP A 5 -2.43 -18.62 -12.37
N ARG A 6 -1.89 -17.56 -11.76
CA ARG A 6 -0.77 -17.67 -10.83
C ARG A 6 -1.26 -17.20 -9.47
N LYS A 7 -1.34 -18.13 -8.51
CA LYS A 7 -1.36 -17.84 -7.07
C LYS A 7 -0.07 -17.10 -6.70
N LEU A 8 0.04 -15.83 -7.06
CA LEU A 8 1.13 -14.98 -6.62
C LEU A 8 0.95 -14.78 -5.11
N ARG A 9 1.98 -15.13 -4.33
CA ARG A 9 2.04 -14.84 -2.89
C ARG A 9 2.31 -13.35 -2.71
N VAL A 10 1.31 -12.53 -3.00
CA VAL A 10 1.38 -11.08 -2.78
C VAL A 10 1.01 -10.79 -1.34
N LYS A 11 1.81 -9.95 -0.68
CA LYS A 11 1.46 -9.35 0.61
C LYS A 11 1.18 -7.88 0.41
N LEU A 12 0.12 -7.38 1.04
CA LEU A 12 -0.23 -5.98 1.07
C LEU A 12 0.39 -5.33 2.32
N LEU A 13 1.29 -4.40 2.10
CA LEU A 13 1.89 -3.56 3.13
C LEU A 13 1.13 -2.25 3.23
N ILE A 14 0.65 -1.92 4.43
CA ILE A 14 -0.02 -0.67 4.76
C ILE A 14 0.88 0.11 5.73
N CYS A 15 1.38 1.24 5.26
CA CYS A 15 2.19 2.19 6.02
C CYS A 15 1.34 3.43 6.35
N GLY A 16 1.44 3.92 7.58
CA GLY A 16 0.70 5.07 8.07
C GLY A 16 0.59 5.05 9.59
N GLY A 17 0.75 6.21 10.24
CA GLY A 17 0.63 6.36 11.68
C GLY A 17 -0.83 6.25 12.16
N TRP A 18 -1.02 5.68 13.35
CA TRP A 18 -2.34 5.43 13.95
C TRP A 18 -2.47 6.13 15.31
N HIS A 19 -1.95 7.36 15.38
CA HIS A 19 -1.83 8.09 16.64
C HIS A 19 -3.12 8.86 17.02
N ASP A 20 -3.94 9.21 16.04
CA ASP A 20 -5.20 9.94 16.25
C ASP A 20 -6.39 9.01 16.47
N LYS A 21 -7.42 9.50 17.16
CA LYS A 21 -8.66 8.73 17.40
C LYS A 21 -9.34 8.30 16.09
N VAL A 22 -9.28 9.14 15.06
CA VAL A 22 -9.90 8.87 13.74
C VAL A 22 -9.12 7.80 12.99
N THR A 23 -7.79 7.93 12.90
CA THR A 23 -6.95 6.94 12.20
C THR A 23 -6.95 5.59 12.90
N ARG A 24 -7.02 5.58 14.24
CA ARG A 24 -7.22 4.35 15.02
C ARG A 24 -8.55 3.66 14.73
N SER A 25 -9.64 4.40 14.54
CA SER A 25 -10.93 3.80 14.13
C SER A 25 -10.84 3.14 12.76
N HIS A 26 -10.13 3.77 11.81
CA HIS A 26 -9.88 3.18 10.49
C HIS A 26 -9.03 1.90 10.60
N TYR A 27 -8.08 1.83 11.53
CA TYR A 27 -7.33 0.60 11.83
C TYR A 27 -8.22 -0.56 12.17
N GLU A 28 -9.08 -0.35 13.14
CA GLU A 28 -9.91 -1.40 13.70
C GLU A 28 -10.90 -1.87 12.63
N ARG A 29 -11.37 -0.96 11.78
CA ARG A 29 -12.20 -1.29 10.62
C ARG A 29 -11.44 -2.14 9.60
N LEU A 30 -10.21 -1.77 9.24
CA LEU A 30 -9.38 -2.54 8.32
C LEU A 30 -9.04 -3.93 8.87
N GLN A 31 -8.72 -4.04 10.16
CA GLN A 31 -8.48 -5.33 10.80
C GLN A 31 -9.73 -6.21 10.82
N LYS A 32 -10.91 -5.63 11.12
CA LYS A 32 -12.18 -6.37 11.04
C LYS A 32 -12.46 -6.86 9.63
N LEU A 33 -12.22 -6.02 8.62
CA LEU A 33 -12.39 -6.39 7.22
C LEU A 33 -11.41 -7.50 6.80
N ALA A 34 -10.15 -7.41 7.22
CA ALA A 34 -9.12 -8.42 6.96
C ALA A 34 -9.48 -9.80 7.53
N ARG A 35 -10.05 -9.84 8.74
CA ARG A 35 -10.55 -11.08 9.36
C ARG A 35 -11.78 -11.62 8.64
N HIS A 36 -12.70 -10.73 8.26
CA HIS A 36 -13.91 -11.13 7.53
C HIS A 36 -13.59 -11.73 6.15
N LEU A 37 -12.57 -11.21 5.48
CA LEU A 37 -12.11 -11.69 4.18
C LEU A 37 -11.09 -12.84 4.25
N ASP A 38 -10.68 -13.26 5.45
CA ASP A 38 -9.66 -14.30 5.68
C ASP A 38 -8.33 -14.03 4.92
N VAL A 39 -7.86 -12.78 4.96
CA VAL A 39 -6.61 -12.35 4.31
C VAL A 39 -5.60 -11.77 5.30
N THR A 40 -5.78 -12.06 6.59
CA THR A 40 -4.94 -11.48 7.66
C THR A 40 -3.48 -11.91 7.51
N ASP A 41 -3.21 -13.10 6.97
CA ASP A 41 -1.86 -13.62 6.67
C ASP A 41 -1.14 -12.88 5.54
N LYS A 42 -1.88 -12.15 4.72
CA LYS A 42 -1.38 -11.39 3.56
C LYS A 42 -1.21 -9.90 3.85
N LEU A 43 -1.58 -9.44 5.04
CA LEU A 43 -1.52 -8.03 5.41
C LEU A 43 -0.37 -7.77 6.37
N ILE A 44 0.40 -6.73 6.09
CA ILE A 44 1.44 -6.20 6.98
C ILE A 44 1.06 -4.76 7.31
N PHE A 45 0.84 -4.48 8.59
CA PHE A 45 0.64 -3.12 9.09
C PHE A 45 1.96 -2.65 9.71
N ALA A 46 2.68 -1.75 9.05
CA ALA A 46 4.00 -1.32 9.52
C ALA A 46 3.95 -0.12 10.48
N GLY A 47 2.83 0.61 10.53
CA GLY A 47 2.72 1.80 11.38
C GLY A 47 3.37 3.03 10.76
N ASP A 48 3.83 3.94 11.62
CA ASP A 48 4.64 5.08 11.20
C ASP A 48 6.08 4.60 10.98
N VAL A 49 6.63 4.87 9.80
CA VAL A 49 7.89 4.27 9.34
C VAL A 49 8.80 5.36 8.82
N GLU A 50 9.99 5.45 9.42
CA GLU A 50 11.07 6.29 8.90
C GLU A 50 11.72 5.64 7.67
N GLY A 51 12.04 6.44 6.65
CA GLY A 51 12.71 5.94 5.44
C GLY A 51 11.82 5.08 4.54
N VAL A 52 10.59 5.52 4.28
CA VAL A 52 9.60 4.85 3.40
C VAL A 52 10.15 4.53 2.00
N GLU A 53 11.17 5.26 1.57
CA GLU A 53 11.93 5.09 0.33
C GLU A 53 12.44 3.65 0.15
N THR A 54 12.92 3.01 1.22
CA THR A 54 13.40 1.61 1.19
C THR A 54 12.26 0.64 0.88
N TYR A 55 11.07 0.91 1.39
CA TYR A 55 9.89 0.09 1.13
C TYR A 55 9.42 0.24 -0.31
N TYR A 56 9.46 1.46 -0.86
CA TYR A 56 9.15 1.69 -2.26
C TYR A 56 10.07 0.93 -3.21
N GLN A 57 11.36 0.80 -2.89
CA GLN A 57 12.30 0.00 -3.68
C GLN A 57 12.05 -1.51 -3.58
N ALA A 58 11.49 -1.98 -2.47
CA ALA A 58 11.20 -3.40 -2.25
C ALA A 58 9.82 -3.84 -2.76
N MET A 59 8.96 -2.91 -3.15
CA MET A 59 7.59 -3.19 -3.63
C MET A 59 7.56 -3.44 -5.13
N ASP A 60 6.78 -4.44 -5.56
CA ASP A 60 6.49 -4.66 -6.98
C ASP A 60 5.51 -3.61 -7.55
N CYS A 61 4.63 -3.08 -6.70
CA CYS A 61 3.59 -2.14 -7.08
C CYS A 61 3.22 -1.23 -5.90
N TYR A 62 2.95 0.04 -6.22
CA TYR A 62 2.39 1.02 -5.29
C TYR A 62 0.93 1.29 -5.64
N LEU A 63 0.07 1.34 -4.61
CA LEU A 63 -1.35 1.64 -4.73
C LEU A 63 -1.66 2.85 -3.84
N SER A 64 -2.28 3.88 -4.42
CA SER A 64 -2.98 4.90 -3.66
C SER A 64 -4.48 4.71 -3.84
N THR A 65 -5.21 4.64 -2.74
CA THR A 65 -6.68 4.49 -2.68
C THR A 65 -7.35 5.72 -2.10
N SER A 66 -6.64 6.85 -2.06
CA SER A 66 -7.17 8.11 -1.56
C SER A 66 -8.21 8.64 -2.55
N ASP A 67 -9.39 9.03 -2.05
CA ASP A 67 -10.45 9.60 -2.91
C ASP A 67 -10.03 10.92 -3.58
N TYR A 68 -9.07 11.62 -2.98
CA TYR A 68 -8.45 12.83 -3.53
C TYR A 68 -7.00 12.96 -3.05
N GLU A 69 -6.06 13.08 -3.98
CA GLU A 69 -4.69 13.55 -3.68
C GLU A 69 -4.38 14.76 -4.55
N GLY A 70 -4.33 15.95 -3.94
CA GLY A 70 -4.03 17.18 -4.68
C GLY A 70 -2.64 17.12 -5.34
N LEU A 71 -1.62 16.73 -4.57
CA LEU A 71 -0.31 16.36 -5.09
C LEU A 71 0.21 15.17 -4.26
N SER A 72 0.17 13.98 -4.84
CA SER A 72 0.68 12.76 -4.22
C SER A 72 2.19 12.82 -4.02
N ILE A 73 2.64 13.42 -2.91
CA ILE A 73 4.06 13.43 -2.54
C ILE A 73 4.59 11.99 -2.43
N ALA A 74 3.76 11.05 -2.01
CA ALA A 74 4.10 9.64 -1.99
C ALA A 74 4.40 9.07 -3.39
N ALA A 75 3.56 9.38 -4.39
CA ALA A 75 3.77 8.96 -5.77
C ALA A 75 4.98 9.67 -6.42
N LEU A 76 5.20 10.95 -6.09
CA LEU A 76 6.39 11.68 -6.53
C LEU A 76 7.66 11.05 -5.95
N LYS A 77 7.67 10.75 -4.65
CA LYS A 77 8.78 10.07 -3.99
C LYS A 77 9.06 8.74 -4.66
N LEU A 78 8.03 7.92 -4.91
CA LEU A 78 8.17 6.64 -5.62
C LEU A 78 8.91 6.78 -6.96
N LYS A 79 8.57 7.79 -7.78
CA LYS A 79 9.28 8.04 -9.05
C LYS A 79 10.76 8.39 -8.82
N CYS A 80 11.07 9.16 -7.78
CA CYS A 80 12.44 9.52 -7.45
C CYS A 80 13.24 8.33 -6.89
N THR A 81 12.60 7.44 -6.12
CA THR A 81 13.30 6.29 -5.49
C THR A 81 13.36 5.05 -6.38
N CYS A 82 12.44 4.91 -7.33
CA CYS A 82 12.38 3.83 -8.32
C CYS A 82 12.06 4.42 -9.72
N PRO A 83 13.09 4.84 -10.48
CA PRO A 83 12.91 5.43 -11.83
C PRO A 83 12.15 4.51 -12.79
N ASP A 84 12.33 3.19 -12.66
CA ASP A 84 11.74 2.17 -13.54
C ASP A 84 10.29 1.81 -13.20
N CYS A 85 9.78 2.23 -12.04
CA CYS A 85 8.43 1.92 -11.56
C CYS A 85 7.34 2.80 -12.21
N GLY A 86 7.72 3.91 -12.85
CA GLY A 86 6.80 4.92 -13.41
C GLY A 86 5.85 4.42 -14.51
N GLY A 87 6.11 3.26 -15.12
CA GLY A 87 5.28 2.66 -16.16
C GLY A 87 4.37 1.51 -15.72
N ARG A 88 4.49 1.02 -14.47
CA ARG A 88 3.71 -0.14 -13.96
C ARG A 88 2.70 0.21 -12.86
N CYS A 89 2.82 1.38 -12.24
CA CYS A 89 1.80 1.89 -11.33
C CYS A 89 0.71 2.53 -12.19
N GLY A 90 -0.47 1.90 -12.25
CA GLY A 90 -1.59 2.37 -13.08
C GLY A 90 -2.01 3.79 -12.69
N TRP A 91 -1.75 4.73 -13.58
CA TRP A 91 -2.46 6.00 -13.65
C TRP A 91 -3.60 5.78 -14.64
N ASN A 92 -4.80 5.50 -14.13
CA ASN A 92 -6.04 5.74 -14.88
C ASN A 92 -6.66 7.04 -14.35
#